data_AF-A0A3D0SVD1-F1
#
_entry.id   AF-A0A3D0SVD1-F1
#
_cell.length_a   1.000
_cell.length_b   1.000
_cell.length_c   1.000
_cell.angle_alpha   90.00
_cell.angle_beta   90.00
_cell.angle_gamma   90.00
#
_symmetry.space_group_name_H-M   'P 1'
#
loop_
_entity.id
_entity.type
_entity.pdbx_description
1 polymer ?
#
loop_
_entity_poly.entity_id
_entity_poly.type
_entity_poly.pdbx_seq_one_letter_code
_entity_poly.pdbx_strand_id
1 'polypeptide(L)'
;TVLCEFAESSAVSIRLQEEHIPVRDTVRGVCEILGLDALYFANEGKLVAAVPADKAEAVLEAMRNHPAGKDSAIIGEVIESNYNRVLVKTHFGGERILDMLVGEQLPRIC
;
A
#
# COMPACT_ATOMS: atom_id res chain seq x y z
N THR A 1 -6.14 -1.99 3.29
CA THR A 1 -7.31 -1.27 3.86
C THR A 1 -6.94 0.07 4.46
N VAL A 2 -5.87 0.21 5.25
CA VAL A 2 -5.42 1.50 5.87
C VAL A 2 -5.42 2.69 4.91
N LEU A 3 -4.95 2.52 3.67
CA LEU A 3 -4.95 3.62 2.69
C LEU A 3 -6.36 4.03 2.23
N CYS A 4 -7.30 3.10 2.18
CA CYS A 4 -8.71 3.40 1.89
C CYS A 4 -9.32 4.21 3.04
N GLU A 5 -9.00 3.86 4.29
CA GLU A 5 -9.39 4.63 5.47
C GLU A 5 -8.79 6.06 5.45
N PHE A 6 -7.53 6.21 5.03
CA PHE A 6 -6.91 7.53 4.85
C PHE A 6 -7.62 8.36 3.78
N ALA A 7 -7.88 7.76 2.61
CA ALA A 7 -8.58 8.41 1.51
C ALA A 7 -9.98 8.88 1.90
N GLU A 8 -10.74 8.03 2.60
CA GLU A 8 -12.09 8.35 3.06
C GLU A 8 -12.08 9.43 4.14
N SER A 9 -11.30 9.26 5.21
CA SER A 9 -11.26 10.20 6.35
C SER A 9 -10.71 11.57 6.00
N SER A 10 -9.81 11.65 5.01
CA SER A 10 -9.18 12.90 4.58
C SER A 10 -9.86 13.52 3.35
N ALA A 11 -10.87 12.87 2.77
CA ALA A 11 -11.54 13.29 1.54
C ALA A 11 -10.56 13.55 0.37
N VAL A 12 -9.63 12.62 0.17
CA VAL A 12 -8.62 12.65 -0.89
C VAL A 12 -8.58 11.33 -1.62
N SER A 13 -7.95 11.29 -2.80
CA SER A 13 -7.60 10.03 -3.44
C SER A 13 -6.11 9.75 -3.30
N ILE A 14 -5.74 8.47 -3.32
CA ILE A 14 -4.34 8.04 -3.21
C ILE A 14 -4.02 7.20 -4.44
N ARG A 15 -2.97 7.55 -5.18
CA ARG A 15 -2.46 6.75 -6.29
C ARG A 15 -1.23 5.98 -5.85
N LEU A 16 -1.28 4.66 -5.94
CA LEU A 16 -0.17 3.75 -5.71
C LEU A 16 0.49 3.35 -7.02
N GLN A 17 1.81 3.16 -6.97
CA GLN A 17 2.60 2.54 -8.04
C GLN A 17 2.86 1.09 -7.64
N GLU A 18 2.22 0.13 -8.31
CA GLU A 18 2.28 -1.29 -7.95
C GLU A 18 3.72 -1.82 -7.89
N GLU A 19 4.57 -1.39 -8.83
CA GLU A 19 5.98 -1.77 -8.92
C GLU A 19 6.84 -1.25 -7.76
N HIS A 20 6.40 -0.20 -7.06
CA HIS A 20 7.11 0.34 -5.90
C HIS A 20 6.71 -0.33 -4.58
N ILE A 21 5.67 -1.18 -4.58
CA ILE A 21 5.21 -1.84 -3.36
C ILE A 21 6.13 -3.04 -3.06
N PRO A 22 6.87 -3.02 -1.93
CA PRO A 22 7.80 -4.08 -1.59
C PRO A 22 7.05 -5.32 -1.11
N VAL A 23 6.92 -6.30 -2.01
CA VAL A 23 6.41 -7.65 -1.72
C VAL A 23 7.50 -8.65 -2.05
N ARG A 24 7.81 -9.54 -1.10
CA ARG A 24 8.80 -10.61 -1.28
C ARG A 24 8.34 -11.56 -2.37
N ASP A 25 9.26 -12.08 -3.19
CA ASP A 25 8.93 -13.01 -4.28
C ASP A 25 8.19 -14.26 -3.80
N THR A 26 8.55 -14.77 -2.62
CA THR A 26 7.83 -15.91 -2.01
C THR A 26 6.38 -15.57 -1.67
N VAL A 27 6.09 -14.34 -1.25
CA VAL A 27 4.71 -13.88 -0.98
C VAL A 27 3.97 -13.67 -2.29
N ARG A 28 4.61 -13.11 -3.32
CA ARG A 28 4.01 -12.96 -4.66
C ARG A 28 3.62 -14.33 -5.22
N GLY A 29 4.53 -15.30 -5.20
CA GLY A 29 4.25 -16.66 -5.70
C GLY A 29 3.10 -17.34 -4.95
N VAL A 30 2.99 -17.17 -3.63
CA VAL A 30 1.84 -17.70 -2.86
C VAL A 30 0.54 -17.00 -3.25
N CYS A 31 0.56 -15.67 -3.42
CA CYS A 31 -0.61 -14.90 -3.85
C CYS A 31 -1.09 -15.34 -5.24
N GLU A 32 -0.17 -15.57 -6.18
CA GLU A 32 -0.48 -16.08 -7.53
C GLU A 32 -1.13 -17.47 -7.48
N ILE A 33 -0.57 -18.41 -6.70
CA ILE A 33 -1.11 -19.77 -6.59
C ILE A 33 -2.50 -19.78 -5.96
N LEU A 34 -2.74 -18.93 -4.95
CA LEU A 34 -3.98 -18.92 -4.19
C LEU A 34 -5.04 -17.95 -4.75
N GLY A 35 -4.70 -17.16 -5.78
CA GLY A 35 -5.58 -16.12 -6.31
C GLY A 35 -5.87 -15.00 -5.30
N LEU A 36 -4.89 -14.71 -4.43
CA LEU A 36 -4.97 -13.69 -3.40
C LEU A 36 -4.20 -12.43 -3.81
N ASP A 37 -4.49 -11.31 -3.16
CA ASP A 37 -3.80 -10.04 -3.38
C ASP A 37 -3.10 -9.62 -2.09
N ALA A 38 -1.78 -9.47 -2.16
CA ALA A 38 -0.91 -9.14 -1.04
C ALA A 38 -1.30 -7.84 -0.32
N LEU A 39 -1.98 -6.91 -1.00
CA LEU A 39 -2.43 -5.64 -0.41
C LEU A 39 -3.55 -5.81 0.62
N TYR A 40 -4.14 -7.00 0.71
CA TYR A 40 -5.17 -7.35 1.68
C TYR A 40 -4.66 -8.25 2.82
N PHE A 41 -3.39 -8.61 2.84
CA PHE A 41 -2.84 -9.43 3.91
C PHE A 41 -2.63 -8.61 5.18
N ALA A 42 -2.95 -9.21 6.32
CA ALA A 42 -2.61 -8.65 7.63
C ALA A 42 -1.09 -8.55 7.78
N ASN A 43 -0.61 -7.46 8.39
CA ASN A 43 0.80 -7.20 8.63
C ASN A 43 1.02 -6.87 10.12
N GLU A 44 1.88 -7.62 10.83
CA GLU A 44 2.13 -7.45 12.28
C GLU A 44 3.43 -6.71 12.62
N GLY A 45 4.06 -6.06 11.65
CA GLY A 45 5.34 -5.38 11.84
C GLY A 45 5.62 -4.32 10.79
N LYS A 46 4.56 -3.73 10.22
CA LYS A 46 4.62 -2.74 9.14
C LYS A 46 3.84 -1.51 9.55
N LEU A 47 4.26 -0.38 9.00
CA LEU A 47 3.56 0.89 9.15
C LEU A 47 3.34 1.51 7.78
N VAL A 48 2.29 2.33 7.68
CA VAL A 48 2.03 3.20 6.54
C VAL A 48 2.14 4.64 7.04
N ALA A 49 2.84 5.49 6.30
CA ALA A 49 3.05 6.90 6.66
C ALA A 49 2.62 7.80 5.50
N ALA A 50 1.77 8.79 5.79
CA ALA A 50 1.48 9.91 4.91
C ALA A 50 2.32 11.10 5.37
N VAL A 51 3.10 11.69 4.47
CA VAL A 51 4.05 12.77 4.78
C VAL A 51 3.99 13.86 3.71
N PRO A 52 4.35 15.12 4.04
CA PRO A 52 4.54 16.17 3.04
C PRO A 52 5.56 15.74 1.98
N ALA A 53 5.28 16.07 0.71
CA ALA A 53 6.11 15.65 -0.42
C ALA A 53 7.58 16.09 -0.29
N ASP A 54 7.82 17.28 0.25
CA ASP A 54 9.18 17.82 0.47
C ASP A 54 9.94 17.13 1.61
N LYS A 55 9.28 16.28 2.41
CA LYS A 55 9.87 15.49 3.49
C LYS A 55 9.96 14.00 3.19
N ALA A 56 9.41 13.53 2.06
CA ALA A 56 9.28 12.12 1.75
C ALA A 56 10.63 11.38 1.78
N GLU A 57 11.66 11.91 1.12
CA GLU A 57 12.99 11.30 1.07
C GLU A 57 13.68 11.26 2.44
N ALA A 58 13.59 12.36 3.22
CA ALA A 58 14.19 12.41 4.55
C ALA A 58 13.56 11.40 5.52
N VAL A 59 12.24 11.22 5.45
CA VAL A 59 11.53 10.20 6.24
C VAL A 59 11.91 8.80 5.76
N LEU A 60 11.97 8.57 4.44
CA LEU A 60 12.36 7.29 3.86
C LEU A 60 13.77 6.88 4.31
N GLU A 61 14.72 7.80 4.29
CA GLU A 61 16.09 7.58 4.76
C GLU A 61 16.12 7.21 6.25
N ALA A 62 15.39 7.95 7.08
CA ALA A 62 15.27 7.65 8.51
C ALA A 62 14.67 6.25 8.76
N MET A 63 13.65 5.85 8.00
CA MET A 63 13.06 4.51 8.10
C MET A 63 14.05 3.42 7.70
N ARG A 64 14.78 3.61 6.60
CA ARG A 64 15.76 2.63 6.10
C ARG A 64 16.98 2.46 7.01
N ASN A 65 17.32 3.47 7.80
CA ASN A 65 18.35 3.38 8.83
C ASN A 65 17.96 2.50 10.03
N HIS A 66 16.69 2.12 10.16
CA HIS A 66 16.23 1.18 11.18
C HIS A 66 16.19 -0.26 10.63
N PRO A 67 16.64 -1.29 11.37
CA PRO A 67 16.65 -2.67 10.89
C PRO A 67 15.29 -3.19 10.39
N ALA A 68 14.19 -2.78 11.04
CA ALA A 68 12.84 -3.14 10.62
C ALA A 68 12.30 -2.37 9.40
N GLY A 69 12.91 -1.24 9.04
CA GLY A 69 12.51 -0.36 7.94
C GLY A 69 13.41 -0.42 6.71
N LYS A 70 14.38 -1.34 6.67
CA LYS A 70 15.32 -1.50 5.54
C LYS A 70 14.65 -1.57 4.16
N ASP A 71 13.45 -2.16 4.11
CA ASP A 71 12.67 -2.37 2.88
C ASP A 71 11.59 -1.28 2.68
N SER A 72 11.63 -0.18 3.43
CA SER A 72 10.70 0.93 3.27
C SER A 72 10.82 1.54 1.87
N ALA A 73 9.69 1.99 1.33
CA ALA A 73 9.58 2.58 0.00
C ALA A 73 8.49 3.64 -0.02
N ILE A 74 8.65 4.65 -0.89
CA ILE A 74 7.55 5.53 -1.29
C ILE A 74 6.72 4.75 -2.31
N ILE A 75 5.48 4.41 -1.94
CA ILE A 75 4.61 3.53 -2.73
C ILE A 75 3.58 4.29 -3.57
N GLY A 76 3.48 5.61 -3.42
CA GLY A 76 2.44 6.40 -4.06
C GLY A 76 2.36 7.83 -3.55
N GLU A 77 1.29 8.51 -3.95
CA GLU A 77 1.05 9.92 -3.69
C GLU A 77 -0.44 10.18 -3.40
N VAL A 78 -0.72 11.24 -2.65
CA VAL A 78 -2.07 11.79 -2.51
C VAL A 78 -2.34 12.66 -3.74
N ILE A 79 -3.52 12.50 -4.35
CA ILE A 79 -3.94 13.26 -5.53
C ILE A 79 -5.28 13.94 -5.29
N GLU A 80 -5.47 15.08 -5.94
CA GLU A 80 -6.77 15.73 -6.01
C GLU A 80 -7.71 14.89 -6.88
N SER A 81 -8.79 14.39 -6.29
CA SER A 81 -9.81 13.64 -7.01
C SER A 81 -11.08 13.52 -6.15
N ASN A 82 -12.24 13.62 -6.80
CA ASN A 82 -13.55 13.70 -6.16
C ASN A 82 -14.10 12.35 -5.67
N TYR A 83 -13.35 11.26 -5.83
CA TYR A 83 -13.87 9.91 -5.57
C TYR A 83 -13.53 9.38 -4.18
N ASN A 84 -12.56 9.97 -3.48
CA ASN A 84 -12.05 9.47 -2.20
C ASN A 84 -11.69 7.98 -2.27
N ARG A 85 -10.85 7.61 -3.26
CA ARG A 85 -10.49 6.21 -3.57
C ARG A 85 -8.99 6.00 -3.59
N VAL A 86 -8.58 4.75 -3.42
CA VAL A 86 -7.22 4.30 -3.70
C VAL A 86 -7.17 3.72 -5.11
N LEU A 87 -6.29 4.27 -5.94
CA LEU A 87 -6.01 3.81 -7.29
C LEU A 87 -4.65 3.09 -7.29
N VAL A 88 -4.56 1.95 -7.94
CA VAL A 88 -3.31 1.22 -8.13
C VAL A 88 -2.97 1.27 -9.60
N LYS A 89 -1.91 2.01 -9.93
CA LYS A 89 -1.33 2.00 -11.27
C LYS A 89 -0.53 0.71 -11.43
N THR A 90 -1.00 -0.13 -12.35
CA THR A 90 -0.41 -1.44 -12.61
C THR A 90 0.86 -1.29 -13.44
N HIS A 91 1.69 -2.33 -13.44
CA HIS A 91 2.91 -2.36 -14.26
C HIS A 91 2.64 -2.20 -15.77
N PHE A 92 1.42 -2.53 -16.23
CA PHE A 92 1.00 -2.37 -17.63
C PHE A 92 0.45 -0.97 -17.95
N GLY A 93 0.52 -0.03 -17.01
CA GLY A 93 0.11 1.37 -17.18
C GLY A 93 -1.37 1.64 -17.00
N GLY A 94 -2.19 0.62 -16.75
CA GLY A 94 -3.60 0.79 -16.38
C GLY A 94 -3.76 1.16 -14.91
N GLU A 95 -4.95 1.59 -14.52
CA GLU A 95 -5.30 1.82 -13.11
C GLU A 95 -6.45 0.89 -12.70
N ARG A 96 -6.37 0.33 -11.49
CA ARG A 96 -7.48 -0.38 -10.84
C ARG A 96 -7.83 0.30 -9.52
N ILE A 97 -9.07 0.16 -9.08
CA ILE A 97 -9.48 0.62 -7.75
C ILE A 97 -9.08 -0.44 -6.72
N LEU A 98 -8.40 -0.01 -5.66
CA LEU A 98 -8.24 -0.79 -4.44
C LEU A 98 -9.35 -0.36 -3.48
N ASP A 99 -10.25 -1.28 -3.16
CA ASP A 99 -11.41 -1.02 -2.32
C ASP A 99 -11.18 -1.56 -0.90
N MET A 100 -12.11 -1.29 -0.01
CA MET A 100 -12.15 -1.98 1.28
C MET A 100 -12.37 -3.48 1.07
N LEU A 101 -11.65 -4.29 1.83
CA LEU A 101 -11.86 -5.74 1.81
C LEU A 101 -13.25 -6.04 2.37
N VAL A 102 -14.04 -6.81 1.63
CA VAL A 102 -15.31 -7.33 2.12
C VAL A 102 -15.05 -8.68 2.79
N GLY A 103 -15.18 -8.74 4.11
CA GLY A 103 -14.90 -9.94 4.91
C GLY A 103 -13.40 -10.14 5.19
N GLU A 104 -12.99 -11.38 5.47
CA GLU A 104 -11.60 -11.75 5.70
C GLU A 104 -11.15 -12.77 4.66
N GLN A 105 -9.94 -12.61 4.10
CA GLN A 105 -9.36 -13.60 3.18
C GLN A 105 -8.91 -14.88 3.90
N LEU A 106 -8.40 -14.74 5.13
CA LEU A 106 -7.82 -15.83 5.90
C LEU A 106 -8.35 -15.76 7.33
N PRO A 107 -9.25 -16.68 7.75
CA PRO A 107 -9.85 -16.64 9.07
C PRO A 107 -8.80 -16.91 10.15
N ARG A 108 -8.86 -16.14 11.25
CA ARG A 108 -7.93 -16.23 12.40
C ARG A 108 -6.48 -15.89 12.06
N ILE A 109 -6.27 -14.93 11.17
CA ILE A 109 -4.93 -14.48 10.77
C ILE A 109 -4.24 -13.60 11.82
N CYS A 110 -4.97 -13.13 12.83
CA CYS A 110 -4.47 -12.44 14.03
C CYS A 110 -5.58 -12.37 15.10
#